data_AF-A0A225UD00-F1
#
_entry.id   AF-A0A225UD00-F1
#
_cell.length_a   1.000
_cell.length_b   1.000
_cell.length_c   1.000
_cell.angle_alpha   90.00
_cell.angle_beta   90.00
_cell.angle_gamma   90.00
#
_symmetry.space_group_name_H-M   'P 1'
#
loop_
_entity.id
_entity.type
_entity.pdbx_description
1 polymer ?
#
loop_
_entity_poly.entity_id
_entity_poly.type
_entity_poly.pdbx_seq_one_letter_code
_entity_poly.pdbx_strand_id
1 'polypeptide(L)'
;MLPRDLAHACNGYAHVEALVDIAKSGVQAPLSKPLPRQDMYPTNHKSAYPVLVKNIHKEQDVWSSTSMSSLSGQNPFGVVDKGDADPQTTGRVIHDLSFPERSSVNDVTDTASIRTPEYERCDAVATEIIHQQESYPDAEVLLQAGDVNAAFHNVCTHSESVYLFGGRLLPDNELVIDTSSAFGWCQLRCYWRCYCLSAREIPKCLQNSRPVDDHINVAATVGSNCTDVEHSLRQAMITVLGHGSINEDKFTAWASRQKIMGLIFDSVKRVVAMPESKIQKAVAC
;
A
#
# COMPACT_ATOMS: atom_id res chain seq x y z
N MET A 1 -6.77 14.95 7.35
CA MET A 1 -6.07 15.77 8.37
C MET A 1 -5.74 17.12 7.76
N LEU A 2 -5.72 18.22 8.52
CA LEU A 2 -5.30 19.51 7.98
C LEU A 2 -3.78 19.50 7.73
N PRO A 3 -3.29 20.00 6.58
CA PRO A 3 -1.86 19.98 6.24
C PRO A 3 -0.94 20.63 7.29
N ARG A 4 -1.46 21.58 8.09
CA ARG A 4 -0.73 22.22 9.18
C ARG A 4 -0.43 21.24 10.33
N ASP A 5 -1.41 20.43 10.70
CA ASP A 5 -1.27 19.46 11.80
C ASP A 5 -0.29 18.36 11.41
N LEU A 6 -0.35 17.93 10.14
CA LEU A 6 0.61 16.99 9.56
C LEU A 6 2.03 17.58 9.59
N ALA A 7 2.23 18.81 9.14
CA ALA A 7 3.55 19.45 9.19
C ALA A 7 4.12 19.53 10.63
N HIS A 8 3.26 19.77 11.61
CA HIS A 8 3.66 19.81 13.01
C HIS A 8 4.04 18.43 13.55
N ALA A 9 3.18 17.43 13.34
CA ALA A 9 3.40 16.05 13.78
C ALA A 9 4.63 15.41 13.11
N CYS A 10 4.87 15.74 11.85
CA CYS A 10 5.98 15.24 11.03
C CYS A 10 7.25 16.13 11.10
N ASN A 11 7.34 17.07 12.05
CA ASN A 11 8.47 17.99 12.09
C ASN A 11 9.81 17.23 12.13
N GLY A 12 10.83 17.67 11.37
CA GLY A 12 12.13 17.01 11.28
C GLY A 12 12.16 15.74 10.43
N TYR A 13 11.02 15.30 9.89
CA TYR A 13 11.00 14.26 8.88
C TYR A 13 11.51 14.79 7.53
N ALA A 14 12.47 14.09 6.92
CA ALA A 14 13.16 14.54 5.70
C ALA A 14 12.23 14.79 4.50
N HIS A 15 11.04 14.19 4.49
CA HIS A 15 10.07 14.33 3.40
C HIS A 15 8.75 14.98 3.85
N VAL A 16 8.77 15.77 4.94
CA VAL A 16 7.57 16.46 5.46
C VAL A 16 6.92 17.38 4.43
N GLU A 17 7.70 18.06 3.59
CA GLU A 17 7.15 18.93 2.54
C GLU A 17 6.35 18.13 1.51
N ALA A 18 6.93 17.04 1.00
CA ALA A 18 6.25 16.14 0.07
C ALA A 18 4.97 15.55 0.67
N LEU A 19 5.02 15.13 1.94
CA LEU A 19 3.84 14.66 2.67
C LEU A 19 2.72 15.70 2.73
N VAL A 20 3.08 16.92 3.11
CA VAL A 20 2.15 18.03 3.24
C VAL A 20 1.56 18.40 1.89
N ASP A 21 2.34 18.36 0.82
CA ASP A 21 1.89 18.65 -0.54
C ASP A 21 0.93 17.58 -1.06
N ILE A 22 1.20 16.30 -0.80
CA ILE A 22 0.28 15.22 -1.17
C ILE A 22 -1.01 15.31 -0.34
N ALA A 23 -0.92 15.60 0.96
CA ALA A 23 -2.10 15.81 1.80
C ALA A 23 -2.95 17.03 1.36
N LYS A 24 -2.31 18.06 0.78
CA LYS A 24 -3.00 19.25 0.25
C LYS A 24 -3.65 19.00 -1.10
N SER A 25 -2.91 18.37 -2.01
CA SER A 25 -3.20 18.44 -3.44
C SER A 25 -3.35 17.07 -4.09
N GLY A 26 -3.02 15.98 -3.39
CA GLY A 26 -2.97 14.63 -3.93
C GLY A 26 -1.65 14.31 -4.63
N VAL A 27 -1.46 13.03 -4.96
CA VAL A 27 -0.26 12.54 -5.66
C VAL A 27 -0.33 12.91 -7.13
N GLN A 28 0.72 13.56 -7.62
CA GLN A 28 0.88 13.82 -9.05
C GLN A 28 1.48 12.61 -9.75
N ALA A 29 1.00 12.32 -10.96
CA ALA A 29 1.56 11.31 -11.85
C ALA A 29 2.29 12.01 -13.01
N PRO A 30 3.58 12.38 -12.84
CA PRO A 30 4.32 13.05 -13.89
C PRO A 30 4.49 12.12 -15.09
N LEU A 31 4.35 12.67 -16.29
CA LEU A 31 4.49 11.94 -17.54
C LEU A 31 5.78 12.35 -18.26
N SER A 32 6.56 11.36 -18.70
CA SER A 32 7.74 11.56 -19.56
C SER A 32 7.37 11.90 -21.01
N LYS A 33 6.17 11.51 -21.43
CA LYS A 33 5.58 11.79 -22.74
C LYS A 33 4.05 11.79 -22.64
N PRO A 34 3.32 12.51 -23.51
CA PRO A 34 1.86 12.49 -23.50
C PRO A 34 1.30 11.07 -23.63
N LEU A 35 0.22 10.77 -22.89
CA LEU A 35 -0.48 9.51 -23.03
C LEU A 35 -1.14 9.46 -24.42
N PRO A 36 -0.86 8.44 -25.25
CA PRO A 36 -1.49 8.32 -26.56
C PRO A 36 -2.98 8.01 -26.39
N ARG A 37 -3.83 8.52 -27.29
CA ARG A 37 -5.25 8.16 -27.29
C ARG A 37 -5.40 6.68 -27.60
N GLN A 38 -6.10 5.97 -26.72
CA GLN A 38 -6.47 4.58 -26.94
C GLN A 38 -7.94 4.45 -27.34
N ASP A 39 -8.18 4.01 -28.58
CA ASP A 39 -9.52 3.78 -29.12
C ASP A 39 -9.92 2.29 -29.09
N MET A 40 -8.97 1.40 -28.78
CA MET A 40 -9.20 -0.05 -28.71
C MET A 40 -9.26 -0.52 -27.26
N TYR A 41 -10.42 -1.02 -26.86
CA TYR A 41 -10.55 -1.77 -25.62
C TYR A 41 -10.06 -3.20 -25.86
N PRO A 42 -9.16 -3.75 -25.02
CA PRO A 42 -8.66 -5.09 -25.26
C PRO A 42 -9.76 -6.12 -25.01
N THR A 43 -9.88 -7.08 -25.93
CA THR A 43 -10.86 -8.19 -25.88
C THR A 43 -10.53 -9.25 -24.83
N ASN A 44 -9.35 -9.18 -24.19
CA ASN A 44 -8.79 -10.24 -23.36
C ASN A 44 -9.32 -10.25 -21.91
N HIS A 45 -9.89 -9.15 -21.42
CA HIS A 45 -10.47 -9.10 -20.08
C HIS A 45 -11.95 -9.50 -20.14
N LYS A 46 -12.22 -10.81 -20.20
CA LYS A 46 -13.56 -11.37 -19.91
C LYS A 46 -13.83 -11.23 -18.42
N SER A 47 -14.02 -10.00 -17.97
CA SER A 47 -14.29 -9.68 -16.57
C SER A 47 -15.64 -10.29 -16.17
N ALA A 48 -15.72 -10.78 -14.94
CA ALA A 48 -16.99 -11.06 -14.27
C ALA A 48 -17.75 -9.72 -14.08
N TYR A 49 -18.38 -9.23 -15.14
CA TYR A 49 -18.92 -7.87 -15.20
C TYR A 49 -19.84 -7.50 -14.02
N PRO A 50 -20.76 -8.38 -13.58
CA PRO A 50 -21.57 -8.08 -12.40
C PRO A 50 -20.74 -7.87 -11.12
N VAL A 51 -19.65 -8.63 -10.96
CA VAL A 51 -18.73 -8.49 -9.83
C VAL A 51 -17.91 -7.20 -9.95
N LEU A 52 -17.49 -6.85 -11.17
CA LEU A 52 -16.77 -5.61 -11.46
C LEU A 52 -17.60 -4.39 -11.05
N VAL A 53 -18.82 -4.26 -11.60
CA VAL A 53 -19.74 -3.14 -11.31
C VAL A 53 -20.05 -3.08 -9.81
N LYS A 54 -20.39 -4.23 -9.20
CA LYS A 54 -20.67 -4.29 -7.75
C LYS A 54 -19.50 -3.78 -6.92
N ASN A 55 -18.27 -4.13 -7.28
CA ASN A 55 -17.10 -3.69 -6.52
C ASN A 55 -16.76 -2.23 -6.81
N ILE A 56 -16.92 -1.74 -8.03
CA ILE A 56 -16.74 -0.31 -8.34
C ILE A 56 -17.73 0.55 -7.57
N HIS A 57 -19.00 0.14 -7.47
CA HIS A 57 -19.97 0.84 -6.64
C HIS A 57 -19.51 0.92 -5.17
N LYS A 58 -18.87 -0.12 -4.63
CA LYS A 58 -18.29 -0.03 -3.28
C LYS A 58 -17.16 0.98 -3.20
N GLU A 59 -16.31 1.08 -4.23
CA GLU A 59 -15.26 2.09 -4.30
C GLU A 59 -15.84 3.52 -4.43
N GLN A 60 -16.99 3.67 -5.08
CA GLN A 60 -17.71 4.94 -5.15
C GLN A 60 -18.36 5.32 -3.81
N ASP A 61 -18.92 4.35 -3.08
CA ASP A 61 -19.52 4.57 -1.76
C ASP A 61 -18.51 5.14 -0.75
N VAL A 62 -17.22 4.84 -0.94
CA VAL A 62 -16.10 5.37 -0.13
C VAL A 62 -15.34 6.52 -0.80
N TRP A 63 -15.86 7.05 -1.91
CA TRP A 63 -15.29 8.18 -2.67
C TRP A 63 -13.88 7.92 -3.24
N SER A 64 -13.50 6.66 -3.40
CA SER A 64 -12.23 6.22 -3.99
C SER A 64 -12.26 6.17 -5.52
N SER A 65 -13.47 6.19 -6.11
CA SER A 65 -13.70 6.40 -7.55
C SER A 65 -14.96 7.24 -7.80
N THR A 66 -15.09 7.79 -9.01
CA THR A 66 -16.28 8.51 -9.47
C THR A 66 -16.62 8.14 -10.91
N SER A 67 -17.90 8.25 -11.26
CA SER A 67 -18.38 7.95 -12.61
C SER A 67 -18.84 9.20 -13.36
N MET A 68 -18.54 9.22 -14.64
CA MET A 68 -18.98 10.28 -15.55
C MET A 68 -19.48 9.70 -16.87
N SER A 69 -20.59 10.25 -17.37
CA SER A 69 -21.03 10.03 -18.74
C SER A 69 -20.20 10.88 -19.70
N SER A 70 -19.91 10.36 -20.90
CA SER A 70 -19.45 11.15 -22.07
C SER A 70 -17.95 11.48 -22.17
N LEU A 71 -17.09 10.86 -21.37
CA LEU A 71 -15.63 11.04 -21.43
C LEU A 71 -14.92 9.77 -21.92
N SER A 72 -13.79 9.91 -22.63
CA SER A 72 -12.96 8.79 -23.08
C SER A 72 -12.09 8.25 -21.95
N GLY A 73 -12.39 7.02 -21.49
CA GLY A 73 -11.50 6.24 -20.62
C GLY A 73 -10.64 5.32 -21.46
N GLN A 74 -9.38 5.18 -21.09
CA GLN A 74 -8.37 4.53 -21.93
C GLN A 74 -7.92 3.20 -21.36
N ASN A 75 -7.94 3.04 -20.03
CA ASN A 75 -7.42 1.84 -19.39
C ASN A 75 -8.52 0.78 -19.20
N PRO A 76 -8.20 -0.51 -19.33
CA PRO A 76 -9.15 -1.60 -19.08
C PRO A 76 -9.37 -1.83 -17.58
N PHE A 77 -10.59 -2.23 -17.24
CA PHE A 77 -10.90 -2.83 -15.94
C PHE A 77 -11.08 -4.35 -16.07
N GLY A 78 -10.59 -5.05 -15.05
CA GLY A 78 -10.65 -6.50 -14.92
C GLY A 78 -11.15 -6.96 -13.55
N VAL A 79 -11.48 -8.24 -13.44
CA VAL A 79 -11.69 -8.91 -12.15
C VAL A 79 -10.74 -10.10 -12.08
N VAL A 80 -9.99 -10.19 -10.98
CA VAL A 80 -9.10 -11.32 -10.67
C VAL A 80 -9.53 -12.03 -9.41
N ASP A 81 -9.16 -13.31 -9.31
CA ASP A 81 -9.51 -14.18 -8.19
C ASP A 81 -8.96 -13.62 -6.87
N LYS A 82 -9.78 -13.69 -5.82
CA LYS A 82 -9.35 -13.39 -4.45
C LYS A 82 -9.10 -14.70 -3.72
N GLY A 83 -7.92 -15.30 -3.92
CA GLY A 83 -7.59 -16.62 -3.37
C GLY A 83 -8.18 -17.74 -4.24
N ASP A 84 -8.70 -18.80 -3.62
CA ASP A 84 -9.23 -19.97 -4.34
C ASP A 84 -10.71 -19.83 -4.77
N ALA A 85 -11.27 -18.61 -4.69
CA ALA A 85 -12.67 -18.34 -4.97
C ALA A 85 -12.90 -17.96 -6.44
N ASP A 86 -14.04 -18.41 -7.00
CA ASP A 86 -14.42 -18.15 -8.39
C ASP A 86 -14.62 -16.63 -8.63
N PRO A 87 -13.87 -16.01 -9.56
CA PRO A 87 -13.99 -14.58 -9.91
C PRO A 87 -15.37 -14.18 -10.40
N GLN A 88 -16.20 -15.12 -10.88
CA GLN A 88 -17.60 -14.88 -11.26
C GLN A 88 -18.51 -14.62 -10.05
N THR A 89 -18.06 -14.98 -8.84
CA THR A 89 -18.81 -14.78 -7.60
C THR A 89 -18.14 -13.76 -6.68
N THR A 90 -16.80 -13.78 -6.61
CA THR A 90 -15.99 -12.89 -5.78
C THR A 90 -14.64 -12.64 -6.44
N GLY A 91 -14.22 -11.38 -6.55
CA GLY A 91 -12.90 -11.05 -7.08
C GLY A 91 -12.47 -9.65 -6.68
N ARG A 92 -11.20 -9.32 -6.99
CA ARG A 92 -10.65 -7.97 -6.85
C ARG A 92 -10.74 -7.26 -8.19
N VAL A 93 -11.13 -5.99 -8.17
CA VAL A 93 -11.05 -5.13 -9.35
C VAL A 93 -9.58 -4.86 -9.63
N ILE A 94 -9.19 -4.98 -10.89
CA ILE A 94 -7.88 -4.54 -11.37
C ILE A 94 -8.07 -3.43 -12.39
N HIS A 95 -7.35 -2.35 -12.21
CA HIS A 95 -7.19 -1.29 -13.19
C HIS A 95 -5.89 -1.56 -13.94
N ASP A 96 -5.98 -1.94 -15.22
CA ASP A 96 -4.80 -2.33 -15.99
C ASP A 96 -4.06 -1.10 -16.54
N LEU A 97 -3.29 -0.48 -15.64
CA LEU A 97 -2.47 0.70 -15.94
C LEU A 97 -1.17 0.37 -16.70
N SER A 98 -0.98 -0.91 -17.05
CA SER A 98 0.13 -1.41 -17.87
C SER A 98 -0.30 -1.71 -19.31
N PHE A 99 -1.56 -1.46 -19.66
CA PHE A 99 -2.07 -1.56 -21.02
C PHE A 99 -2.20 -0.16 -21.67
N PRO A 100 -1.92 -0.02 -22.99
CA PRO A 100 -1.27 -1.01 -23.85
C PRO A 100 0.22 -1.06 -23.55
N GLU A 101 0.85 -2.21 -23.75
CA GLU A 101 2.29 -2.35 -23.55
C GLU A 101 3.07 -1.24 -24.28
N ARG A 102 4.05 -0.64 -23.61
CA ARG A 102 4.96 0.44 -24.07
C ARG A 102 4.31 1.82 -24.23
N SER A 103 3.02 1.94 -23.95
CA SER A 103 2.22 3.16 -24.12
C SER A 103 1.23 3.41 -22.99
N SER A 104 1.21 2.53 -21.99
CA SER A 104 0.35 2.61 -20.83
C SER A 104 0.74 3.75 -19.89
N VAL A 105 -0.14 4.07 -18.94
CA VAL A 105 0.16 5.01 -17.85
C VAL A 105 1.48 4.64 -17.17
N ASN A 106 1.70 3.36 -16.88
CA ASN A 106 2.93 2.89 -16.26
C ASN A 106 4.17 3.05 -17.15
N ASP A 107 4.04 2.88 -18.47
CA ASP A 107 5.15 3.05 -19.42
C ASP A 107 5.54 4.51 -19.64
N VAL A 108 4.57 5.42 -19.53
CA VAL A 108 4.79 6.85 -19.81
C VAL A 108 5.04 7.67 -18.55
N THR A 109 4.78 7.12 -17.36
CA THR A 109 5.08 7.78 -16.08
C THR A 109 6.58 8.09 -15.99
N ASP A 110 6.94 9.34 -15.75
CA ASP A 110 8.32 9.74 -15.51
C ASP A 110 8.76 9.27 -14.12
N THR A 111 9.44 8.13 -14.09
CA THR A 111 9.91 7.56 -12.83
C THR A 111 11.08 8.31 -12.24
N ALA A 112 11.80 9.13 -13.02
CA ALA A 112 13.01 9.81 -12.57
C ALA A 112 12.71 11.08 -11.74
N SER A 113 11.58 11.74 -11.99
CA SER A 113 11.13 12.89 -11.19
C SER A 113 10.51 12.51 -9.84
N ILE A 114 10.20 11.22 -9.64
CA ILE A 114 9.63 10.71 -8.40
C ILE A 114 10.75 10.26 -7.48
N ARG A 115 10.81 10.82 -6.27
CA ARG A 115 11.79 10.38 -5.26
C ARG A 115 11.57 8.91 -4.94
N THR A 116 12.56 8.08 -5.23
CA THR A 116 12.54 6.66 -4.88
C THR A 116 12.98 6.51 -3.43
N PRO A 117 12.16 5.95 -2.53
CA PRO A 117 12.60 5.68 -1.18
C PRO A 117 13.56 4.50 -1.16
N GLU A 118 14.55 4.56 -0.28
CA GLU A 118 15.39 3.41 0.03
C GLU A 118 14.57 2.39 0.82
N TYR A 119 14.54 1.14 0.36
CA TYR A 119 13.91 0.05 1.08
C TYR A 119 14.95 -0.65 1.93
N GLU A 120 14.72 -0.67 3.23
CA GLU A 120 15.48 -1.52 4.14
C GLU A 120 15.09 -2.96 3.93
N ARG A 121 16.07 -3.85 3.84
CA ARG A 121 15.82 -5.27 3.52
C ARG A 121 15.27 -5.97 4.77
N CYS A 122 14.82 -7.20 4.61
CA CYS A 122 14.29 -8.00 5.73
C CYS A 122 15.30 -8.20 6.89
N ASP A 123 16.59 -7.90 6.69
CA ASP A 123 17.61 -7.91 7.74
C ASP A 123 17.42 -6.80 8.78
N ALA A 124 16.69 -5.72 8.48
CA ALA A 124 16.35 -4.68 9.44
C ALA A 124 15.54 -5.22 10.62
N VAL A 125 14.54 -6.08 10.36
CA VAL A 125 13.78 -6.76 11.42
C VAL A 125 14.69 -7.60 12.30
N ALA A 126 15.60 -8.38 11.70
CA ALA A 126 16.53 -9.21 12.45
C ALA A 126 17.52 -8.36 13.28
N THR A 127 17.97 -7.24 12.72
CA THR A 127 18.86 -6.29 13.39
C THR A 127 18.17 -5.67 14.61
N GLU A 128 16.90 -5.28 14.48
CA GLU A 128 16.14 -4.73 15.60
C GLU A 128 15.86 -5.77 16.68
N ILE A 129 15.58 -7.03 16.33
CA ILE A 129 15.46 -8.11 17.33
C ILE A 129 16.75 -8.21 18.15
N ILE A 130 17.91 -8.24 17.49
CA ILE A 130 19.22 -8.32 18.16
C ILE A 130 19.42 -7.10 19.07
N HIS A 131 19.14 -5.89 18.56
CA HIS A 131 19.26 -4.65 19.31
C HIS A 131 18.37 -4.62 20.58
N GLN A 132 17.11 -5.06 20.49
CA GLN A 132 16.20 -5.15 21.63
C GLN A 132 16.70 -6.17 22.67
N GLN A 133 17.25 -7.31 22.22
CA GLN A 133 17.82 -8.32 23.11
C GLN A 133 19.08 -7.84 23.82
N GLU A 134 19.94 -7.08 23.13
CA GLU A 134 21.14 -6.49 23.73
C GLU A 134 20.80 -5.38 24.73
N SER A 135 19.77 -4.60 24.44
CA SER A 135 19.30 -3.50 25.31
C SER A 135 18.55 -4.00 26.54
N TYR A 136 17.85 -5.14 26.41
CA TYR A 136 17.00 -5.72 27.45
C TYR A 136 17.24 -7.23 27.58
N PRO A 137 18.41 -7.66 28.11
CA PRO A 137 18.84 -9.06 28.09
C PRO A 137 17.94 -10.00 28.90
N ASP A 138 17.24 -9.48 29.90
CA ASP A 138 16.35 -10.25 30.78
C ASP A 138 14.88 -10.23 30.33
N ALA A 139 14.56 -9.54 29.22
CA ALA A 139 13.20 -9.41 28.71
C ALA A 139 12.99 -10.27 27.46
N GLU A 140 11.77 -10.77 27.27
CA GLU A 140 11.39 -11.39 26.00
C GLU A 140 11.26 -10.31 24.92
N VAL A 141 11.70 -10.62 23.71
CA VAL A 141 11.47 -9.76 22.55
C VAL A 141 10.33 -10.33 21.73
N LEU A 142 9.29 -9.55 21.53
CA LEU A 142 8.10 -9.94 20.79
C LEU A 142 7.99 -9.15 19.49
N LEU A 143 7.29 -9.75 18.54
CA LEU A 143 6.99 -9.16 17.24
C LEU A 143 5.48 -9.08 17.04
N GLN A 144 5.04 -8.03 16.37
CA GLN A 144 3.67 -7.88 15.89
C GLN A 144 3.73 -7.43 14.44
N ALA A 145 3.01 -8.14 13.58
CA ALA A 145 2.81 -7.78 12.18
C ALA A 145 1.36 -7.33 11.95
N GLY A 146 1.15 -6.54 10.90
CA GLY A 146 -0.16 -6.22 10.36
C GLY A 146 -0.03 -5.55 9.01
N ASP A 147 -1.16 -5.09 8.47
CA ASP A 147 -1.21 -4.31 7.24
C ASP A 147 -2.01 -3.02 7.45
N VAL A 148 -1.82 -2.05 6.55
CA VAL A 148 -2.57 -0.81 6.51
C VAL A 148 -3.81 -1.00 5.66
N ASN A 149 -4.98 -0.76 6.27
CA ASN A 149 -6.26 -0.92 5.59
C ASN A 149 -6.36 0.06 4.42
N ALA A 150 -6.70 -0.46 3.25
CA ALA A 150 -6.90 0.30 2.03
C ALA A 150 -5.78 1.34 1.77
N ALA A 151 -4.52 0.94 2.03
CA ALA A 151 -3.33 1.82 2.00
C ALA A 151 -3.35 2.84 0.85
N PHE A 152 -3.58 2.37 -0.36
CA PHE A 152 -3.59 3.20 -1.57
C PHE A 152 -4.81 4.13 -1.67
N HIS A 153 -5.97 3.71 -1.18
CA HIS A 153 -7.20 4.50 -1.21
C HIS A 153 -7.17 5.66 -0.22
N ASN A 154 -6.35 5.57 0.84
CA ASN A 154 -6.15 6.65 1.79
C ASN A 154 -5.33 7.83 1.23
N VAL A 155 -4.81 7.70 0.00
CA VAL A 155 -4.00 8.72 -0.66
C VAL A 155 -4.73 9.22 -1.90
N CYS A 156 -5.11 10.50 -1.92
CA CYS A 156 -5.80 11.10 -3.06
C CYS A 156 -4.86 11.26 -4.27
N THR A 157 -5.42 11.17 -5.48
CA THR A 157 -4.74 11.54 -6.72
C THR A 157 -4.93 13.03 -6.99
N HIS A 158 -3.89 13.69 -7.48
CA HIS A 158 -3.96 15.11 -7.84
C HIS A 158 -4.97 15.36 -8.94
N SER A 159 -5.74 16.45 -8.86
CA SER A 159 -6.79 16.78 -9.83
C SER A 159 -6.29 16.88 -11.27
N GLU A 160 -5.07 17.39 -11.45
CA GLU A 160 -4.41 17.46 -12.77
C GLU A 160 -3.82 16.11 -13.24
N SER A 161 -3.90 15.05 -12.45
CA SER A 161 -3.43 13.70 -12.81
C SER A 161 -4.54 12.66 -12.82
N VAL A 162 -5.68 12.96 -12.20
CA VAL A 162 -6.79 12.00 -12.01
C VAL A 162 -7.31 11.42 -13.33
N TYR A 163 -7.27 12.21 -14.41
CA TYR A 163 -7.71 11.77 -15.74
C TYR A 163 -6.91 10.60 -16.30
N LEU A 164 -5.70 10.36 -15.79
CA LEU A 164 -4.84 9.24 -16.19
C LEU A 164 -5.35 7.90 -15.64
N PHE A 165 -6.10 7.95 -14.55
CA PHE A 165 -6.66 6.79 -13.86
C PHE A 165 -8.14 6.63 -14.19
N GLY A 166 -8.49 6.85 -15.46
CA GLY A 166 -9.83 6.63 -16.01
C GLY A 166 -9.90 5.34 -16.83
N GLY A 167 -10.83 4.46 -16.47
CA GLY A 167 -11.14 3.25 -17.23
C GLY A 167 -12.61 3.16 -17.61
N ARG A 168 -12.90 2.50 -18.73
CA ARG A 168 -14.27 2.39 -19.25
C ARG A 168 -14.89 1.06 -18.87
N LEU A 169 -16.10 1.10 -18.32
CA LEU A 169 -16.93 -0.07 -18.13
C LEU A 169 -17.77 -0.34 -19.38
N LEU A 170 -17.50 -1.48 -20.02
CA LEU A 170 -18.31 -2.01 -21.10
C LEU A 170 -19.12 -3.18 -20.53
N PRO A 171 -20.46 -3.21 -20.69
CA PRO A 171 -21.24 -2.58 -21.77
C PRO A 171 -21.85 -1.20 -21.48
N ASP A 172 -21.86 -0.73 -20.23
CA ASP A 172 -22.66 0.45 -19.83
C ASP A 172 -22.10 1.79 -20.34
N ASN A 173 -20.92 1.75 -20.97
CA ASN A 173 -20.23 2.91 -21.55
C ASN A 173 -19.96 4.02 -20.52
N GLU A 174 -19.76 3.60 -19.28
CA GLU A 174 -19.50 4.47 -18.13
C GLU A 174 -17.99 4.68 -17.97
N LEU A 175 -17.57 5.93 -17.80
CA LEU A 175 -16.19 6.22 -17.41
C LEU A 175 -16.11 6.20 -15.89
N VAL A 176 -15.27 5.33 -15.35
CA VAL A 176 -14.91 5.32 -13.93
C VAL A 176 -13.51 5.91 -13.80
N ILE A 177 -13.35 6.86 -12.90
CA ILE A 177 -12.09 7.52 -12.59
C ILE A 177 -11.74 7.23 -11.14
N ASP A 178 -10.57 6.66 -10.89
CA ASP A 178 -10.03 6.51 -9.54
C ASP A 178 -9.58 7.88 -9.02
N THR A 179 -10.25 8.36 -7.98
CA THR A 179 -9.97 9.64 -7.30
C THR A 179 -8.91 9.48 -6.21
N SER A 180 -8.74 8.25 -5.73
CA SER A 180 -7.63 7.82 -4.90
C SER A 180 -6.50 7.22 -5.75
N SER A 181 -5.37 6.95 -5.13
CA SER A 181 -4.22 6.44 -5.85
C SER A 181 -4.47 5.01 -6.31
N ALA A 182 -4.43 4.81 -7.63
CA ALA A 182 -4.84 3.56 -8.25
C ALA A 182 -3.86 2.41 -7.97
N PHE A 183 -4.41 1.28 -7.55
CA PHE A 183 -3.65 0.04 -7.39
C PHE A 183 -3.06 -0.39 -8.74
N GLY A 184 -1.77 -0.75 -8.76
CA GLY A 184 -1.05 -1.15 -9.97
C GLY A 184 -0.31 -0.01 -10.67
N TRP A 185 -0.44 1.24 -10.22
CA TRP A 185 0.41 2.33 -10.71
C TRP A 185 1.85 2.13 -10.24
N CYS A 186 2.81 2.16 -11.17
CA CYS A 186 4.19 1.72 -10.97
C CYS A 186 4.90 2.41 -9.78
N GLN A 187 4.47 3.63 -9.44
CA GLN A 187 5.18 4.55 -8.54
C GLN A 187 4.47 4.93 -7.25
N LEU A 188 3.26 4.43 -7.02
CA LEU A 188 2.59 4.60 -5.72
C LEU A 188 3.40 4.03 -4.56
N ARG A 189 4.24 3.03 -4.85
CA ARG A 189 5.19 2.45 -3.89
C ARG A 189 6.23 3.45 -3.36
N CYS A 190 6.57 4.47 -4.14
CA CYS A 190 7.57 5.47 -3.79
C CYS A 190 6.99 6.57 -2.90
N TYR A 191 5.73 6.95 -3.12
CA TYR A 191 5.03 7.97 -2.33
C TYR A 191 4.68 7.49 -0.93
N TRP A 192 4.37 6.21 -0.75
CA TRP A 192 3.97 5.68 0.56
C TRP A 192 5.04 5.72 1.66
N ARG A 193 6.33 5.56 1.34
CA ARG A 193 7.38 5.67 2.38
C ARG A 193 7.41 7.09 2.97
N CYS A 194 6.97 8.10 2.21
CA CYS A 194 6.74 9.43 2.77
C CYS A 194 5.70 9.37 3.89
N TYR A 195 4.65 8.56 3.74
CA TYR A 195 3.52 8.40 4.67
C TYR A 195 3.83 7.65 5.98
N CYS A 196 4.74 6.69 6.01
CA CYS A 196 4.90 5.84 7.22
C CYS A 196 5.89 6.33 8.28
N LEU A 197 6.65 7.41 8.04
CA LEU A 197 7.78 7.79 8.90
C LEU A 197 7.55 9.00 9.80
N SER A 198 6.30 9.45 9.96
CA SER A 198 6.01 10.57 10.87
C SER A 198 5.56 10.14 12.25
N ALA A 199 6.51 9.76 13.07
CA ALA A 199 6.47 10.09 14.49
C ALA A 199 7.91 10.07 15.00
N ARG A 200 8.32 11.18 15.63
CA ARG A 200 9.66 11.40 16.18
C ARG A 200 10.08 10.38 17.26
N GLU A 201 9.17 9.51 17.67
CA GLU A 201 9.38 8.45 18.66
C GLU A 201 8.81 7.11 18.19
N ILE A 202 8.92 6.85 16.89
CA ILE A 202 8.82 5.50 16.39
C ILE A 202 10.12 4.77 16.82
N PRO A 203 10.06 3.62 17.52
CA PRO A 203 11.23 2.78 17.71
C PRO A 203 11.82 2.48 16.33
N LYS A 204 13.14 2.33 16.24
CA LYS A 204 13.88 2.06 14.98
C LYS A 204 13.32 0.89 14.13
N CYS A 205 12.33 0.14 14.62
CA CYS A 205 11.68 -1.01 14.02
C CYS A 205 10.74 -0.74 12.83
N LEU A 206 10.28 0.49 12.58
CA LEU A 206 9.21 0.77 11.58
C LEU A 206 9.74 0.99 10.16
N GLN A 207 10.96 0.52 9.90
CA GLN A 207 11.64 0.67 8.63
C GLN A 207 11.66 -0.66 7.87
N ASN A 208 10.61 -0.98 7.10
CA ASN A 208 10.56 -2.27 6.39
C ASN A 208 10.29 -2.17 4.88
N SER A 209 10.80 -3.20 4.18
CA SER A 209 10.79 -3.47 2.75
C SER A 209 9.41 -3.91 2.26
N ARG A 210 9.08 -3.61 0.99
CA ARG A 210 7.78 -3.83 0.31
C ARG A 210 7.18 -5.25 0.52
N PRO A 211 5.84 -5.43 0.60
CA PRO A 211 4.77 -4.57 0.09
C PRO A 211 4.39 -3.43 1.03
N VAL A 212 3.73 -2.45 0.43
CA VAL A 212 3.63 -1.06 0.89
C VAL A 212 2.55 -0.89 1.95
N ASP A 213 1.88 -1.97 2.33
CA ASP A 213 0.83 -2.03 3.33
C ASP A 213 1.29 -2.70 4.62
N ASP A 214 2.30 -3.58 4.59
CA ASP A 214 2.74 -4.32 5.78
C ASP A 214 3.48 -3.41 6.80
N HIS A 215 3.20 -3.60 8.09
CA HIS A 215 3.95 -3.00 9.18
C HIS A 215 4.39 -4.06 10.19
N ILE A 216 5.52 -3.80 10.86
CA ILE A 216 6.13 -4.71 11.83
C ILE A 216 6.59 -3.89 13.03
N ASN A 217 6.18 -4.31 14.22
CA ASN A 217 6.70 -3.84 15.49
C ASN A 217 7.60 -4.91 16.10
N VAL A 218 8.70 -4.48 16.71
CA VAL A 218 9.60 -5.31 17.51
C VAL A 218 9.85 -4.59 18.82
N ALA A 219 9.59 -5.25 19.94
CA ALA A 219 9.73 -4.64 21.27
C ALA A 219 10.07 -5.67 22.33
N ALA A 220 10.92 -5.28 23.28
CA ALA A 220 11.13 -6.02 24.52
C ALA A 220 9.92 -5.85 25.48
N THR A 221 9.55 -6.91 26.20
CA THR A 221 8.43 -6.95 27.15
C THR A 221 8.78 -6.27 28.47
N VAL A 222 9.09 -4.98 28.42
CA VAL A 222 9.44 -4.16 29.58
C VAL A 222 8.34 -3.13 29.81
N GLY A 223 7.67 -3.21 30.96
CA GLY A 223 6.58 -2.28 31.30
C GLY A 223 5.48 -2.24 30.22
N SER A 224 5.15 -1.04 29.74
CA SER A 224 4.15 -0.78 28.70
C SER A 224 4.70 -0.79 27.27
N ASN A 225 5.99 -1.14 27.06
CA ASN A 225 6.68 -0.92 25.80
C ASN A 225 5.94 -1.48 24.57
N CYS A 226 5.48 -2.75 24.59
CA CYS A 226 4.71 -3.31 23.48
C CYS A 226 3.43 -2.50 23.18
N THR A 227 2.71 -2.07 24.21
CA THR A 227 1.51 -1.24 24.05
C THR A 227 1.84 0.15 23.54
N ASP A 228 2.91 0.77 24.03
CA ASP A 228 3.34 2.11 23.61
C ASP A 228 3.77 2.12 22.14
N VAL A 229 4.49 1.08 21.71
CA VAL A 229 4.89 0.90 20.31
C VAL A 229 3.67 0.70 19.40
N GLU A 230 2.73 -0.16 19.79
CA GLU A 230 1.50 -0.37 19.02
C GLU A 230 0.67 0.92 18.93
N HIS A 231 0.50 1.63 20.04
CA HIS A 231 -0.24 2.90 20.08
C HIS A 231 0.43 3.97 19.23
N SER A 232 1.76 4.09 19.30
CA SER A 232 2.55 5.02 18.48
C SER A 232 2.37 4.75 16.99
N LEU A 233 2.43 3.48 16.56
CA LEU A 233 2.16 3.07 15.19
C LEU A 233 0.74 3.47 14.76
N ARG A 234 -0.27 3.13 15.55
CA ARG A 234 -1.68 3.45 15.24
C ARG A 234 -1.88 4.97 15.12
N GLN A 235 -1.30 5.75 16.02
CA GLN A 235 -1.35 7.21 15.97
C GLN A 235 -0.67 7.76 14.72
N ALA A 236 0.47 7.19 14.30
CA ALA A 236 1.14 7.57 13.06
C ALA A 236 0.26 7.28 11.84
N MET A 237 -0.32 6.09 11.75
CA MET A 237 -1.25 5.72 10.67
C MET A 237 -2.44 6.69 10.58
N ILE A 238 -3.09 6.98 11.71
CA ILE A 238 -4.21 7.94 11.77
C ILE A 238 -3.77 9.34 11.37
N THR A 239 -2.61 9.79 11.84
CA THR A 239 -2.08 11.12 11.54
C THR A 239 -1.89 11.28 10.04
N VAL A 240 -1.30 10.29 9.39
CA VAL A 240 -0.83 10.47 8.01
C VAL A 240 -1.87 10.05 6.99
N LEU A 241 -2.64 9.00 7.29
CA LEU A 241 -3.56 8.36 6.36
C LEU A 241 -5.03 8.48 6.79
N GLY A 242 -5.27 8.99 8.00
CA GLY A 242 -6.61 9.09 8.57
C GLY A 242 -7.08 7.81 9.25
N HIS A 243 -8.22 7.90 9.92
CA HIS A 243 -8.77 6.84 10.77
C HIS A 243 -9.07 5.52 10.02
N GLY A 244 -9.40 5.59 8.73
CA GLY A 244 -9.70 4.41 7.91
C GLY A 244 -8.50 3.51 7.63
N SER A 245 -7.28 3.94 7.97
CA SER A 245 -6.04 3.19 7.74
C SER A 245 -5.80 2.04 8.70
N ILE A 246 -6.44 2.03 9.88
CA ILE A 246 -6.25 0.95 10.86
C ILE A 246 -6.97 -0.31 10.41
N ASN A 247 -6.24 -1.43 10.29
CA ASN A 247 -6.80 -2.74 9.95
C ASN A 247 -6.86 -3.68 11.17
N GLU A 248 -7.85 -3.51 12.04
CA GLU A 248 -7.94 -4.29 13.29
C GLU A 248 -7.88 -5.81 13.07
N ASP A 249 -8.46 -6.31 11.98
CA ASP A 249 -8.50 -7.73 11.66
C ASP A 249 -7.13 -8.31 11.23
N LYS A 250 -6.15 -7.44 10.96
CA LYS A 250 -4.83 -7.83 10.44
C LYS A 250 -3.71 -7.61 11.42
N PHE A 251 -3.94 -6.89 12.52
CA PHE A 251 -3.00 -6.85 13.62
C PHE A 251 -2.90 -8.24 14.25
N THR A 252 -1.73 -8.84 14.14
CA THR A 252 -1.42 -10.07 14.85
C THR A 252 -1.26 -9.80 16.34
N ALA A 253 -1.48 -10.84 17.16
CA ALA A 253 -1.02 -10.79 18.54
C ALA A 253 0.51 -10.72 18.60
N TRP A 254 1.03 -10.08 19.64
CA TRP A 254 2.46 -10.09 19.96
C TRP A 254 2.94 -11.52 20.22
N ALA A 255 4.01 -11.93 19.52
CA ALA A 255 4.58 -13.26 19.66
C ALA A 255 6.09 -13.26 19.41
N SER A 256 6.81 -14.16 20.05
CA SER A 256 8.25 -14.37 19.83
C SER A 256 8.56 -15.03 18.49
N ARG A 257 7.57 -15.68 17.88
CA ARG A 257 7.67 -16.28 16.55
C ARG A 257 6.55 -15.76 15.66
N GLN A 258 6.90 -15.04 14.60
CA GLN A 258 5.93 -14.38 13.72
C GLN A 258 6.23 -14.59 12.24
N LYS A 259 5.16 -14.76 11.44
CA LYS A 259 5.28 -14.78 9.97
C LYS A 259 5.22 -13.34 9.45
N ILE A 260 6.33 -12.87 8.87
CA ILE A 260 6.52 -11.50 8.42
C ILE A 260 7.03 -11.53 6.99
N MET A 261 6.33 -10.86 6.07
CA MET A 261 6.69 -10.82 4.63
C MET A 261 6.87 -12.23 4.03
N GLY A 262 6.15 -13.20 4.60
CA GLY A 262 6.25 -14.62 4.24
C GLY A 262 7.59 -15.29 4.56
N LEU A 263 8.37 -14.74 5.50
CA LEU A 263 9.42 -15.41 6.27
C LEU A 263 8.93 -15.63 7.69
N ILE A 264 9.59 -16.50 8.45
CA ILE A 264 9.32 -16.76 9.86
C ILE A 264 10.49 -16.22 10.66
N PHE A 265 10.21 -15.23 11.50
CA PHE A 265 11.17 -14.69 12.47
C PHE A 265 10.91 -15.36 13.81
N ASP A 266 11.98 -15.80 14.48
CA ASP A 266 11.95 -16.38 15.81
C ASP A 266 12.97 -15.64 16.68
N SER A 267 12.49 -14.77 17.56
CA SER A 267 13.34 -13.94 18.42
C SER A 267 14.07 -14.77 19.47
N VAL A 268 13.46 -15.84 19.98
CA VAL A 268 14.07 -16.73 20.98
C VAL A 268 15.25 -17.47 20.38
N LYS A 269 15.06 -18.06 19.19
CA LYS A 269 16.12 -18.81 18.48
C LYS A 269 17.07 -17.91 17.71
N ARG A 270 16.71 -16.65 17.48
CA ARG A 270 17.46 -15.67 16.66
C ARG A 270 17.66 -16.17 15.23
N VAL A 271 16.62 -16.73 14.64
CA VAL A 271 16.65 -17.26 13.27
C VAL A 271 15.55 -16.66 12.40
N VAL A 272 15.85 -16.58 11.11
CA VAL A 272 14.88 -16.28 10.06
C VAL A 272 14.82 -17.49 9.14
N ALA A 273 13.62 -18.00 8.89
CA ALA A 273 13.42 -19.19 8.07
C ALA A 273 12.34 -18.98 6.99
N MET A 274 12.49 -19.67 5.86
CA MET A 274 11.41 -19.78 4.88
C MET A 274 10.35 -20.76 5.41
N PRO A 275 9.04 -20.44 5.33
CA PRO A 275 7.99 -21.39 5.67
C PRO A 275 8.06 -22.64 4.78
N GLU A 276 7.84 -23.81 5.36
CA GLU A 276 7.86 -25.10 4.66
C GLU A 276 6.96 -25.12 3.42
N SER A 277 5.77 -24.52 3.51
CA SER A 277 4.85 -24.42 2.37
C SER A 277 5.42 -23.62 1.18
N LYS A 278 6.26 -22.61 1.44
CA LYS A 278 6.97 -21.89 0.37
C LYS A 278 8.09 -22.73 -0.23
N ILE A 279 8.81 -23.49 0.60
CA ILE A 279 9.86 -24.42 0.14
C ILE A 279 9.23 -25.49 -0.76
N GLN A 280 8.14 -26.12 -0.32
CA GLN A 280 7.41 -27.12 -1.09
C GLN A 280 6.91 -26.56 -2.43
N LYS A 281 6.37 -25.34 -2.43
CA LYS A 281 5.96 -24.67 -3.68
C LYS A 281 7.14 -24.40 -4.62
N ALA A 282 8.29 -23.99 -4.09
CA ALA A 282 9.48 -23.75 -4.89
C ALA A 282 10.09 -25.04 -5.47
N VAL A 283 9.99 -26.16 -4.75
CA VAL A 283 10.47 -27.48 -5.19
C VAL A 283 9.52 -28.13 -6.20
N ALA A 284 8.24 -27.74 -6.21
CA ALA A 284 7.23 -28.24 -7.15
C ALA A 284 7.19 -27.46 -8.49
N CYS A 285 7.95 -26.38 -8.64
CA CYS A 285 8.10 -25.59 -9.87
C CYS A 285 9.39 -25.96 -10.60
#